data_AF-A0A3M1IDB7-F1
#
_entry.id   AF-A0A3M1IDB7-F1
#
_cell.length_a   1.000
_cell.length_b   1.000
_cell.length_c   1.000
_cell.angle_alpha   90.00
_cell.angle_beta   90.00
_cell.angle_gamma   90.00
#
_symmetry.space_group_name_H-M   'P 1'
#
loop_
_entity.id
_entity.type
_entity.pdbx_description
1 polymer ?
#
loop_
_entity_poly.entity_id
_entity_poly.type
_entity_poly.pdbx_seq_one_letter_code
_entity_poly.pdbx_strand_id
1 'polypeptide(L)'
;MYRKRVMLFLGLLVVASMVLAACKPTPTPTEAPPAEETAPPEVAPTEAPTEAPAAPSHTGAWVDDVTFIAETDSQAAVRRVQEGLVDVYAFTNDDAELYQSVKEDPNTKVVEFFGVYNELTINPYGVEDE
;
A
#
# COMPACT_ATOMS: atom_id res chain seq x y z
N MET A 1 -5.30 25.47 -36.61
CA MET A 1 -4.56 24.39 -37.30
C MET A 1 -3.33 23.86 -36.54
N TYR A 2 -2.64 24.67 -35.74
CA TYR A 2 -1.39 24.27 -35.04
C TYR A 2 -1.60 23.16 -33.99
N ARG A 3 -2.65 23.23 -33.16
CA ARG A 3 -2.94 22.25 -32.08
C ARG A 3 -3.13 20.81 -32.58
N LYS A 4 -3.77 20.63 -33.73
CA LYS A 4 -3.99 19.29 -34.35
C LYS A 4 -2.69 18.73 -34.96
N ARG A 5 -1.83 19.59 -35.51
CA ARG A 5 -0.50 19.20 -35.99
C ARG A 5 0.42 18.83 -34.82
N VAL A 6 0.41 19.61 -33.74
CA VAL A 6 1.19 19.35 -32.52
C VAL A 6 0.81 18.00 -31.90
N MET A 7 -0.48 17.68 -31.77
CA MET A 7 -0.90 16.37 -31.26
C MET A 7 -0.53 15.20 -32.17
N LEU A 8 -0.52 15.42 -33.48
CA LEU A 8 -0.12 14.40 -34.46
C LEU A 8 1.41 14.14 -34.41
N PHE A 9 2.21 15.20 -34.26
CA PHE A 9 3.65 15.08 -34.03
C PHE A 9 3.97 14.40 -32.68
N LEU A 10 3.25 14.73 -31.61
CA LEU A 10 3.45 14.11 -30.30
C LEU A 10 3.13 12.60 -30.33
N GLY A 11 2.04 12.22 -30.99
CA GLY A 11 1.69 10.80 -31.18
C GLY A 11 2.71 10.03 -32.01
N LEU A 12 3.23 10.64 -33.08
CA LEU A 12 4.27 10.04 -33.91
C LEU A 12 5.58 9.83 -33.12
N LEU A 13 5.92 10.77 -32.23
CA LEU A 13 7.12 10.69 -31.37
C LEU A 13 7.01 9.53 -30.36
N VAL A 14 5.83 9.34 -29.76
CA VAL A 14 5.59 8.22 -28.84
C VAL A 14 5.74 6.87 -29.56
N VAL A 15 5.15 6.71 -30.76
CA VAL A 15 5.28 5.47 -31.54
C VAL A 15 6.74 5.21 -31.96
N ALA A 16 7.48 6.24 -32.37
CA ALA A 16 8.90 6.10 -32.73
C ALA A 16 9.76 5.64 -31.55
N SER A 17 9.44 6.07 -30.32
CA SER A 17 10.18 5.67 -29.12
C SER A 17 10.03 4.18 -28.79
N MET A 18 8.87 3.57 -29.04
CA MET A 18 8.65 2.14 -28.82
C MET A 18 9.43 1.25 -29.80
N VAL A 19 9.71 1.72 -31.02
CA VAL A 19 10.47 0.94 -32.01
C VAL A 19 11.97 0.90 -31.68
N LEU A 20 12.52 1.94 -31.06
CA LEU A 20 13.94 2.00 -30.70
C LEU A 20 14.32 1.07 -29.54
N ALA A 21 13.39 0.78 -28.62
CA ALA A 21 13.66 -0.07 -27.46
C ALA A 21 13.76 -1.58 -27.80
N ALA A 22 13.33 -2.00 -28.99
CA ALA A 22 13.32 -3.41 -29.40
C ALA A 22 14.66 -3.92 -29.96
N CYS A 23 15.62 -3.04 -30.24
CA CYS A 23 16.96 -3.44 -30.66
C CYS A 23 17.93 -3.42 -29.48
N LYS A 24 17.84 -4.43 -28.61
CA LYS A 24 18.90 -4.75 -27.66
C LYS A 24 19.82 -5.79 -28.30
N PRO A 25 21.14 -5.56 -28.42
CA PRO A 25 22.05 -6.51 -29.03
C PRO A 25 22.13 -7.79 -28.18
N THR A 26 21.94 -8.94 -28.83
CA THR A 26 22.19 -10.27 -28.28
C THR A 26 23.69 -10.42 -27.98
N PRO A 27 24.09 -10.81 -26.76
CA PRO A 27 25.49 -11.09 -26.48
C PRO A 27 25.93 -12.34 -27.24
N THR A 28 26.94 -12.18 -28.10
CA THR A 28 27.65 -13.28 -28.75
C THR A 28 28.51 -14.01 -27.70
N PRO A 29 28.51 -15.35 -27.64
CA PRO A 29 29.46 -16.08 -26.81
C PRO A 29 30.89 -15.84 -27.32
N THR A 30 31.73 -15.26 -26.48
CA THR A 30 33.18 -15.21 -26.72
C THR A 30 33.78 -16.56 -26.36
N GLU A 31 34.36 -17.23 -27.36
CA GLU A 31 35.17 -18.43 -27.19
C GLU A 31 36.51 -18.04 -26.51
N ALA A 32 36.84 -18.71 -25.39
CA ALA A 32 38.07 -18.48 -24.65
C ALA A 32 39.26 -19.23 -25.31
N PRO A 33 40.47 -18.66 -25.34
CA PRO A 33 41.66 -19.34 -25.86
C PRO A 33 42.07 -20.59 -25.04
N PRO A 34 42.81 -21.54 -25.64
CA PRO A 34 43.23 -22.79 -24.99
C PRO A 34 44.07 -22.60 -23.73
N ALA A 35 43.86 -23.52 -22.79
CA ALA A 35 44.44 -23.59 -21.46
C ALA A 35 45.98 -23.50 -21.44
N GLU A 36 46.49 -22.61 -20.58
CA GLU A 36 47.85 -22.67 -20.06
C GLU A 36 47.81 -23.30 -18.67
N GLU A 37 48.64 -24.34 -18.51
CA GLU A 37 48.75 -25.19 -17.34
C GLU A 37 49.41 -24.41 -16.20
N THR A 38 48.69 -24.17 -15.11
CA THR A 38 49.26 -23.64 -13.86
C THR A 38 48.54 -24.28 -12.68
N ALA A 39 49.32 -25.05 -11.92
CA ALA A 39 49.15 -25.62 -10.57
C ALA A 39 47.72 -25.95 -10.05
N PRO A 40 47.50 -27.13 -9.41
CA PRO A 40 46.23 -27.43 -8.77
C PRO A 40 45.90 -26.36 -7.72
N PRO A 41 44.77 -25.64 -7.84
CA PRO A 41 44.32 -24.77 -6.77
C PRO A 41 43.84 -25.65 -5.61
N GLU A 42 44.33 -25.37 -4.42
CA GLU A 42 43.80 -25.91 -3.18
C GLU A 42 42.31 -25.56 -3.09
N VAL A 43 41.47 -26.58 -3.03
CA VAL A 43 40.01 -26.46 -3.09
C VAL A 43 39.54 -25.90 -1.76
N ALA A 44 39.40 -24.57 -1.67
CA ALA A 44 38.67 -23.95 -0.58
C ALA A 44 37.23 -24.50 -0.59
N PRO A 45 36.67 -24.96 0.55
CA PRO A 45 35.26 -25.33 0.63
C PRO A 45 34.39 -24.20 0.07
N THR A 46 33.62 -24.51 -0.96
CA THR A 46 32.59 -23.62 -1.48
C THR A 46 31.56 -23.44 -0.38
N GLU A 47 31.51 -22.25 0.24
CA GLU A 47 30.47 -21.92 1.19
C GLU A 47 29.11 -22.06 0.49
N ALA A 48 28.22 -22.84 1.12
CA ALA A 48 26.86 -22.99 0.63
C ALA A 48 26.19 -21.61 0.55
N PRO A 49 25.32 -21.35 -0.46
CA PRO A 49 24.58 -20.09 -0.52
C PRO A 49 23.86 -19.84 0.80
N THR A 50 24.19 -18.73 1.46
CA THR A 50 23.44 -18.24 2.62
C THR A 50 22.03 -17.94 2.13
N GLU A 51 21.04 -18.69 2.62
CA GLU A 51 19.63 -18.40 2.32
C GLU A 51 19.32 -16.96 2.73
N ALA A 52 18.77 -16.18 1.80
CA ALA A 52 18.28 -14.86 2.10
C ALA A 52 17.17 -14.97 3.17
N PRO A 53 17.14 -14.09 4.18
CA PRO A 53 16.11 -14.12 5.20
C PRO A 53 14.73 -14.08 4.56
N ALA A 54 13.86 -14.99 4.98
CA ALA A 54 12.48 -15.05 4.51
C ALA A 54 11.82 -13.68 4.71
N ALA A 55 11.17 -13.18 3.65
CA ALA A 55 10.42 -11.94 3.73
C ALA A 55 9.37 -12.06 4.86
N PRO A 56 9.19 -11.02 5.68
CA PRO A 56 8.21 -11.07 6.75
C PRO A 56 6.81 -11.39 6.20
N SER A 57 6.02 -12.16 6.96
CA SER A 57 4.61 -12.37 6.63
C SER A 57 3.84 -11.12 7.05
N HIS A 58 3.25 -10.43 6.08
CA HIS A 58 2.44 -9.23 6.32
C HIS A 58 0.96 -9.63 6.43
N THR A 59 0.29 -9.21 7.49
CA THR A 59 -1.15 -9.46 7.72
C THR A 59 -2.04 -8.24 7.44
N GLY A 60 -1.48 -7.18 6.85
CA GLY A 60 -2.16 -5.90 6.60
C GLY A 60 -1.72 -5.20 5.32
N ALA A 61 -2.33 -4.03 5.07
CA ALA A 61 -2.05 -3.22 3.88
C ALA A 61 -0.64 -2.62 3.91
N TRP A 62 0.00 -2.60 2.74
CA TRP A 62 1.21 -1.83 2.49
C TRP A 62 0.77 -0.44 2.02
N VAL A 63 0.82 0.54 2.91
CA VAL A 63 0.43 1.92 2.61
C VAL A 63 1.64 2.82 2.64
N ASP A 64 1.77 3.68 1.63
CA ASP A 64 2.80 4.73 1.59
C ASP A 64 2.37 5.95 2.42
N ASP A 65 1.07 6.25 2.45
CA ASP A 65 0.47 7.38 3.14
C ASP A 65 -0.77 6.97 3.93
N VAL A 66 -1.00 7.67 5.05
CA VAL A 66 -2.23 7.56 5.85
C VAL A 66 -2.79 8.95 6.06
N THR A 67 -4.01 9.18 5.62
CA THR A 67 -4.72 10.45 5.79
C THR A 67 -5.84 10.29 6.82
N PHE A 68 -5.86 11.18 7.81
CA PHE A 68 -6.94 11.26 8.78
C PHE A 68 -7.87 12.42 8.41
N ILE A 69 -9.17 12.16 8.40
CA ILE A 69 -10.20 13.17 8.25
C ILE A 69 -11.04 13.22 9.53
N ALA A 70 -11.38 14.43 9.95
CA ALA A 70 -12.37 14.61 11.00
C ALA A 70 -13.76 14.47 10.39
N GLU A 71 -14.53 13.50 10.88
CA GLU A 71 -15.95 13.38 10.61
C GLU A 71 -16.66 13.18 11.95
N THR A 72 -17.60 14.06 12.24
CA THR A 72 -18.36 14.08 13.50
C THR A 72 -19.75 13.46 13.34
N ASP A 73 -20.22 13.29 12.10
CA ASP A 73 -21.48 12.63 11.78
C ASP A 73 -21.24 11.16 11.41
N SER A 74 -21.76 10.26 12.25
CA SER A 74 -21.50 8.83 12.13
C SER A 74 -22.16 8.20 10.89
N GLN A 75 -23.32 8.71 10.47
CA GLN A 75 -24.00 8.29 9.24
C GLN A 75 -23.18 8.66 7.99
N ALA A 76 -22.62 9.87 7.96
CA ALA A 76 -21.75 10.31 6.88
C ALA A 76 -20.41 9.55 6.88
N ALA A 77 -19.88 9.19 8.05
CA ALA A 77 -18.68 8.37 8.13
C ALA A 77 -18.91 6.96 7.55
N VAL A 78 -19.99 6.29 7.95
CA VAL A 78 -20.37 4.97 7.43
C VAL A 78 -20.59 5.03 5.92
N ARG A 79 -21.33 6.02 5.42
CA ARG A 79 -21.56 6.17 3.98
C ARG A 79 -20.24 6.29 3.19
N ARG A 80 -19.25 7.02 3.71
CA ARG A 80 -17.94 7.13 3.06
C ARG A 80 -17.19 5.80 3.02
N VAL A 81 -17.34 4.95 4.05
CA VAL A 81 -16.79 3.59 4.02
C VAL A 81 -17.48 2.75 2.95
N GLN A 82 -18.80 2.79 2.88
CA GLN A 82 -19.59 2.04 1.89
C GLN A 82 -19.31 2.50 0.45
N GLU A 83 -19.07 3.79 0.25
CA GLU A 83 -18.70 4.39 -1.05
C GLU A 83 -17.21 4.20 -1.40
N GLY A 84 -16.41 3.60 -0.52
CA GLY A 84 -14.96 3.39 -0.73
C GLY A 84 -14.12 4.67 -0.68
N LEU A 85 -14.64 5.74 -0.07
CA LEU A 85 -13.93 7.00 0.15
C LEU A 85 -13.06 6.99 1.41
N VAL A 86 -13.36 6.10 2.35
CA VAL A 86 -12.60 5.89 3.60
C VAL A 86 -12.44 4.39 3.83
N ASP A 87 -11.22 3.94 4.11
CA ASP A 87 -10.95 2.51 4.32
C ASP A 87 -11.31 2.02 5.73
N VAL A 88 -11.15 2.89 6.74
CA VAL A 88 -11.34 2.54 8.16
C VAL A 88 -12.09 3.65 8.89
N TYR A 89 -13.20 3.28 9.54
CA TYR A 89 -13.88 4.09 10.54
C TYR A 89 -13.83 3.37 11.89
N ALA A 90 -13.10 3.96 12.85
CA ALA A 90 -12.79 3.33 14.14
C ALA A 90 -13.29 4.16 15.33
N PHE A 91 -14.50 4.70 15.21
CA PHE A 91 -15.19 5.38 16.30
C PHE A 91 -16.42 4.62 16.73
N THR A 92 -16.76 4.74 18.01
CA THR A 92 -17.98 4.17 18.58
C THR A 92 -19.21 4.79 17.92
N ASN A 93 -20.20 3.96 17.66
CA ASN A 93 -21.50 4.36 17.15
C ASN A 93 -22.58 3.88 18.14
N ASP A 94 -23.44 4.80 18.59
CA ASP A 94 -24.54 4.56 19.51
C ASP A 94 -25.90 4.39 18.81
N ASP A 95 -25.94 4.48 17.48
CA ASP A 95 -27.10 4.25 16.64
C ASP A 95 -27.20 2.75 16.29
N ALA A 96 -28.13 2.08 16.96
CA ALA A 96 -28.35 0.65 16.77
C ALA A 96 -28.80 0.30 15.34
N GLU A 97 -29.58 1.15 14.67
CA GLU A 97 -30.05 0.90 13.31
C GLU A 97 -28.91 1.03 12.31
N LEU A 98 -28.08 2.06 12.47
CA LEU A 98 -26.87 2.23 11.67
C LEU A 98 -25.94 1.04 11.83
N TYR A 99 -25.70 0.57 13.06
CA TYR A 99 -24.86 -0.60 13.30
C TYR A 99 -25.37 -1.85 12.56
N GLN A 100 -26.68 -2.12 12.58
CA GLN A 100 -27.23 -3.26 11.84
C GLN A 100 -27.05 -3.10 10.33
N SER A 101 -27.26 -1.88 9.81
CA SER A 101 -27.08 -1.62 8.37
C SER A 101 -25.64 -1.89 7.90
N VAL A 102 -24.64 -1.57 8.73
CA VAL A 102 -23.22 -1.85 8.43
C VAL A 102 -22.99 -3.37 8.43
N LYS A 103 -23.53 -4.09 9.42
CA LYS A 103 -23.36 -5.56 9.48
C LYS A 103 -23.96 -6.31 8.30
N GLU A 104 -25.05 -5.79 7.73
CA GLU A 104 -25.75 -6.39 6.59
C GLU A 104 -25.13 -6.00 5.24
N ASP A 105 -24.29 -4.97 5.20
CA ASP A 105 -23.65 -4.49 3.98
C ASP A 105 -22.49 -5.41 3.55
N PRO A 106 -22.55 -6.04 2.36
CA PRO A 106 -21.49 -6.92 1.88
C PRO A 106 -20.16 -6.20 1.58
N ASN A 107 -20.15 -4.86 1.50
CA ASN A 107 -18.95 -4.07 1.22
C ASN A 107 -18.20 -3.65 2.48
N THR A 108 -18.75 -3.93 3.67
CA THR A 108 -18.11 -3.55 4.93
C THR A 108 -17.73 -4.77 5.76
N LYS A 109 -16.74 -4.59 6.62
CA LYS A 109 -16.33 -5.59 7.61
C LYS A 109 -16.30 -4.95 8.98
N VAL A 110 -17.16 -5.42 9.86
CA VAL A 110 -17.16 -5.01 11.27
C VAL A 110 -16.08 -5.79 12.02
N VAL A 111 -15.26 -5.05 12.79
CA VAL A 111 -14.31 -5.62 13.74
C VAL A 111 -14.65 -5.04 15.10
N GLU A 112 -15.02 -5.92 16.04
CA GLU A 112 -15.33 -5.52 17.40
C GLU A 112 -14.04 -5.42 18.22
N PHE A 113 -13.90 -4.32 18.96
CA PHE A 113 -12.80 -4.10 19.90
C PHE A 113 -13.33 -3.57 21.22
N PHE A 114 -12.73 -4.04 22.31
CA PHE A 114 -13.04 -3.62 23.67
C PHE A 114 -11.77 -2.97 24.25
N GLY A 115 -11.90 -1.84 24.95
CA GLY A 115 -10.74 -1.14 25.50
C GLY A 115 -10.95 0.33 25.84
N VAL A 116 -12.11 0.88 25.49
CA VAL A 116 -12.52 2.23 25.91
C VAL A 116 -13.52 2.15 27.05
N TYR A 117 -13.39 3.05 28.02
CA TYR A 117 -14.29 3.20 29.16
C TYR A 117 -14.97 4.56 29.08
N ASN A 118 -16.30 4.57 29.19
CA ASN A 118 -17.05 5.79 29.42
C ASN A 118 -17.11 6.02 30.93
N GLU A 119 -16.65 7.19 31.37
CA GLU A 119 -16.57 7.54 32.78
C GLU A 119 -17.47 8.72 33.10
N LEU A 120 -18.09 8.69 34.28
CA LEU A 120 -18.73 9.85 34.87
C LEU A 120 -17.68 10.59 35.71
N THR A 121 -17.21 11.73 35.22
CA THR A 121 -16.31 12.61 35.98
C THR A 121 -17.11 13.74 36.61
N ILE A 122 -17.03 13.88 37.93
CA ILE A 122 -17.64 14.99 38.67
C ILE A 122 -16.58 16.07 38.87
N ASN A 123 -16.89 17.32 38.51
CA ASN A 123 -16.03 18.45 38.87
C ASN A 123 -16.06 18.64 40.39
N PRO A 124 -14.93 18.48 41.11
CA PRO A 124 -14.91 18.62 42.56
C PRO A 124 -14.91 20.09 43.02
N TYR A 125 -14.77 21.05 42.10
CA TYR A 125 -14.87 22.47 42.43
C TYR A 125 -16.29 22.76 42.91
N GLY A 126 -16.42 23.10 44.19
CA GLY A 126 -17.70 23.50 44.79
C GLY A 126 -18.20 24.78 44.15
N VAL A 127 -19.51 24.93 44.07
CA VAL A 127 -20.12 26.23 43.79
C VAL A 127 -19.78 27.10 45.00
N GLU A 128 -19.00 28.16 44.83
CA GLU A 128 -18.84 29.16 45.88
C GLU A 128 -20.18 29.91 45.98
N ASP A 129 -20.76 29.99 47.17
CA ASP A 129 -21.98 30.78 47.39
C ASP A 129 -21.69 32.24 47.01
N GLU A 130 -22.33 32.75 45.95
CA GLU A 130 -22.29 34.18 45.53
C GLU A 130 -23.08 35.08 46.47
#